data_AF-A0A957A897-F1
#
_entry.id   AF-A0A957A897-F1
#
_cell.length_a   1.000
_cell.length_b   1.000
_cell.length_c   1.000
_cell.angle_alpha   90.00
_cell.angle_beta   90.00
_cell.angle_gamma   90.00
#
_symmetry.space_group_name_H-M   'P 1'
#
loop_
_entity.id
_entity.type
_entity.pdbx_description
1 polymer ?
#
loop_
_entity_poly.entity_id
_entity_poly.type
_entity_poly.pdbx_seq_one_letter_code
_entity_poly.pdbx_strand_id
1 'polypeptide(L)'
;MADEFKQRRDRLMRRLGKDSAAVFVSGHETLRNGDVDYPFRQDSTFFYLTGFEEPASVAVLRPGADKPYTLIVRPHDPQMAVWVGPRAGVDGAVERYGADQAFPIEELEDRLRELLDGVSTLWFSVGGTTRTETLLTALVASRRAMSQRGATPIEAIRDPEPLVDEMRLLKSPSEVRSLQRAIDVTGKGL
;
A
#
# COMPACT_ATOMS: atom_id res chain seq x y z
N MET A 1 15.16 5.63 8.36
CA MET A 1 13.81 5.83 7.77
C MET A 1 13.17 4.50 7.38
N ALA A 2 13.83 3.63 6.60
CA ALA A 2 13.31 2.29 6.29
C ALA A 2 12.86 1.49 7.53
N ASP A 3 13.66 1.54 8.61
CA ASP A 3 13.34 0.86 9.87
C ASP A 3 12.07 1.38 10.55
N GLU A 4 11.77 2.68 10.44
CA GLU A 4 10.55 3.26 11.02
C GLU A 4 9.28 2.81 10.28
N PHE A 5 9.33 2.76 8.94
CA PHE A 5 8.23 2.23 8.14
C PHE A 5 7.96 0.76 8.47
N LYS A 6 9.02 -0.04 8.64
CA LYS A 6 8.89 -1.43 9.10
C LYS A 6 8.22 -1.52 10.46
N GLN A 7 8.66 -0.73 11.45
CA GLN A 7 8.06 -0.71 12.78
C GLN A 7 6.56 -0.37 12.76
N ARG A 8 6.14 0.56 11.89
CA ARG A 8 4.71 0.90 11.68
C ARG A 8 3.94 -0.29 11.11
N ARG A 9 4.46 -0.95 10.07
CA ARG A 9 3.85 -2.17 9.51
C ARG A 9 3.75 -3.27 10.57
N ASP A 10 4.82 -3.51 11.33
CA ASP A 10 4.83 -4.52 12.39
C ASP A 10 3.78 -4.22 13.47
N ARG A 11 3.64 -2.95 13.88
CA ARG A 11 2.60 -2.52 14.84
C ARG A 11 1.20 -2.72 14.29
N LEU A 12 0.96 -2.38 13.03
CA LEU A 12 -0.33 -2.59 12.38
C LEU A 12 -0.65 -4.10 12.28
N MET A 13 0.29 -4.90 11.77
CA MET A 13 0.11 -6.35 11.59
C MET A 13 -0.22 -7.09 12.89
N ARG A 14 0.34 -6.66 14.04
CA ARG A 14 -0.04 -7.18 15.37
C ARG A 14 -1.51 -6.95 15.71
N ARG A 15 -2.13 -5.86 15.22
CA ARG A 15 -3.55 -5.53 15.46
C ARG A 15 -4.49 -6.24 14.49
N LEU A 16 -4.02 -6.59 13.28
CA LEU A 16 -4.83 -7.25 12.26
C LEU A 16 -5.11 -8.72 12.58
N GLY A 17 -4.16 -9.42 13.21
CA GLY A 17 -4.23 -10.87 13.45
C GLY A 17 -3.71 -11.71 12.27
N LYS A 18 -3.38 -12.99 12.54
CA LYS A 18 -2.66 -13.86 11.58
C LYS A 18 -3.48 -14.28 10.36
N ASP A 19 -4.80 -14.42 10.52
CA ASP A 19 -5.71 -14.86 9.44
C ASP A 19 -6.24 -13.69 8.59
N SER A 20 -5.62 -12.53 8.73
CA SER A 20 -6.00 -11.29 8.04
C SER A 20 -5.04 -10.94 6.92
N ALA A 21 -5.52 -10.12 5.98
CA ALA A 21 -4.65 -9.34 5.10
C ALA A 21 -5.17 -7.91 5.00
N ALA A 22 -4.28 -6.93 4.92
CA ALA A 22 -4.61 -5.54 4.65
C ALA A 22 -4.06 -5.12 3.29
N VAL A 23 -4.89 -4.41 2.51
CA VAL A 23 -4.52 -3.91 1.19
C VAL A 23 -4.62 -2.39 1.18
N PHE A 24 -3.54 -1.73 0.76
CA PHE A 24 -3.44 -0.27 0.65
C PHE A 24 -3.08 0.10 -0.79
N VAL A 25 -3.69 1.15 -1.31
CA VAL A 25 -3.51 1.61 -2.69
C VAL A 25 -2.79 2.96 -2.67
N SER A 26 -1.86 3.17 -3.60
CA SER A 26 -1.22 4.47 -3.78
C SER A 26 -2.24 5.54 -4.18
N GLY A 27 -1.85 6.81 -4.02
CA GLY A 27 -2.52 7.95 -4.65
C GLY A 27 -2.51 7.85 -6.18
N HIS A 28 -3.23 8.76 -6.81
CA HIS A 28 -3.47 8.78 -8.25
C HIS A 28 -2.87 10.03 -8.89
N GLU A 29 -2.36 9.87 -10.11
CA GLU A 29 -2.03 11.01 -10.98
C GLU A 29 -3.33 11.75 -11.34
N THR A 30 -3.31 13.07 -11.30
CA THR A 30 -4.51 13.91 -11.53
C THR A 30 -4.23 14.91 -12.63
N LEU A 31 -5.05 14.87 -13.68
CA LEU A 31 -4.95 15.79 -14.80
C LEU A 31 -5.20 17.24 -14.35
N ARG A 32 -4.32 18.14 -14.79
CA ARG A 32 -4.48 19.59 -14.62
C ARG A 32 -5.14 20.19 -15.86
N ASN A 33 -4.55 19.99 -17.03
CA ASN A 33 -5.05 20.52 -18.30
C ASN A 33 -4.41 19.78 -19.48
N GLY A 34 -5.24 19.27 -20.39
CA GLY A 34 -4.75 18.52 -21.55
C GLY A 34 -3.98 17.27 -21.14
N ASP A 35 -2.69 17.24 -21.49
CA ASP A 35 -1.70 16.19 -21.20
C ASP A 35 -0.81 16.51 -19.99
N VAL A 36 -1.11 17.58 -19.25
CA VAL A 36 -0.33 18.00 -18.07
C VAL A 36 -1.00 17.53 -16.79
N ASP A 37 -0.24 16.82 -15.96
CA ASP A 37 -0.65 16.41 -14.62
C ASP A 37 -0.32 17.47 -13.56
N TYR A 38 -1.09 17.49 -12.48
CA TYR A 38 -0.65 18.09 -11.23
C TYR A 38 0.54 17.32 -10.65
N PRO A 39 1.41 17.97 -9.84
CA PRO A 39 2.43 17.25 -9.10
C PRO A 39 1.80 16.10 -8.30
N PHE A 40 2.34 14.89 -8.48
CA PHE A 40 1.85 13.72 -7.80
C PHE A 40 1.89 13.91 -6.27
N ARG A 41 0.78 13.59 -5.62
CA ARG A 41 0.67 13.52 -4.16
C ARG A 41 0.27 12.10 -3.79
N GLN A 42 1.13 11.46 -3.00
CA GLN A 42 0.87 10.11 -2.50
C GLN A 42 -0.31 10.09 -1.52
N ASP A 43 -0.98 8.94 -1.44
CA ASP A 43 -1.92 8.66 -0.35
C ASP A 43 -1.18 8.66 1.00
N SER A 44 -1.79 9.29 2.01
CA SER A 44 -1.09 9.52 3.28
C SER A 44 -0.93 8.24 4.10
N THR A 45 -1.90 7.34 4.05
CA THR A 45 -1.87 6.06 4.78
C THR A 45 -0.89 5.10 4.10
N PHE A 46 -0.94 5.02 2.77
CA PHE A 46 0.02 4.28 1.95
C PHE A 46 1.45 4.75 2.21
N PHE A 47 1.71 6.06 2.12
CA PHE A 47 3.05 6.61 2.39
C PHE A 47 3.49 6.37 3.83
N TYR A 48 2.58 6.55 4.81
CA TYR A 48 2.91 6.34 6.23
C TYR A 48 3.40 4.92 6.52
N LEU A 49 2.87 3.91 5.83
CA LEU A 49 3.23 2.50 6.01
C LEU A 49 4.41 2.03 5.15
N THR A 50 4.60 2.62 3.97
CA THR A 50 5.55 2.11 2.96
C THR A 50 6.74 3.03 2.73
N GLY A 51 6.55 4.34 2.89
CA GLY A 51 7.49 5.36 2.41
C GLY A 51 7.59 5.43 0.88
N PHE A 52 6.78 4.68 0.13
CA PHE A 52 6.86 4.54 -1.31
C PHE A 52 6.13 5.70 -2.02
N GLU A 53 6.82 6.37 -2.94
CA GLU A 53 6.41 7.68 -3.49
C GLU A 53 5.93 7.63 -4.95
N GLU A 54 5.67 6.44 -5.50
CA GLU A 54 5.21 6.30 -6.88
C GLU A 54 3.73 5.89 -6.95
N PRO A 55 2.98 6.36 -7.97
CA PRO A 55 1.59 5.96 -8.19
C PRO A 55 1.49 4.55 -8.79
N ALA A 56 0.25 4.11 -9.02
CA ALA A 56 -0.08 2.80 -9.58
C ALA A 56 0.61 1.66 -8.82
N SER A 57 0.49 1.71 -7.49
CA SER A 57 1.15 0.77 -6.59
C SER A 57 0.19 0.28 -5.50
N VAL A 58 0.36 -0.97 -5.08
CA VAL A 58 -0.46 -1.63 -4.07
C VAL A 58 0.44 -2.28 -3.04
N ALA A 59 0.16 -2.06 -1.76
CA ALA A 59 0.84 -2.71 -0.65
C ALA A 59 -0.09 -3.72 0.00
N VAL A 60 0.41 -4.94 0.23
CA VAL A 60 -0.32 -6.00 0.92
C VAL A 60 0.43 -6.38 2.19
N LEU A 61 -0.25 -6.36 3.32
CA LEU A 61 0.23 -6.84 4.61
C LEU A 61 -0.49 -8.12 5.00
N ARG A 62 0.22 -9.23 5.12
CA ARG A 62 -0.31 -10.54 5.52
C ARG A 62 0.45 -11.07 6.74
N PRO A 63 0.00 -10.78 7.98
CA PRO A 63 0.73 -11.12 9.19
C PRO A 63 1.02 -12.62 9.38
N GLY A 64 0.20 -13.49 8.78
CA GLY A 64 0.36 -14.95 8.83
C GLY A 64 1.24 -15.57 7.75
N ALA A 65 1.79 -14.78 6.81
CA ALA A 65 2.65 -15.29 5.74
C ALA A 65 4.14 -15.19 6.09
N ASP A 66 4.95 -16.05 5.48
CA ASP A 66 6.42 -16.00 5.58
C ASP A 66 7.00 -14.69 5.03
N LYS A 67 6.33 -14.12 4.02
CA LYS A 67 6.64 -12.82 3.40
C LYS A 67 5.49 -11.84 3.67
N PRO A 68 5.44 -11.23 4.86
CA PRO A 68 4.27 -10.51 5.32
C PRO A 68 4.05 -9.16 4.64
N TYR A 69 5.07 -8.56 4.02
CA TYR A 69 4.95 -7.28 3.33
C TYR A 69 5.31 -7.42 1.85
N THR A 70 4.29 -7.27 0.99
CA THR A 70 4.42 -7.32 -0.47
C THR A 70 4.11 -5.96 -1.09
N LEU A 71 4.92 -5.53 -2.06
CA LEU A 71 4.64 -4.38 -2.92
C LEU A 71 4.36 -4.83 -4.35
N ILE A 72 3.28 -4.34 -4.96
CA ILE A 72 2.98 -4.55 -6.37
C ILE A 72 3.07 -3.18 -7.04
N VAL A 73 4.04 -2.99 -7.93
CA VAL A 73 4.48 -1.66 -8.40
C VAL A 73 4.69 -1.65 -9.91
N ARG A 74 4.73 -0.45 -10.52
CA ARG A 74 5.13 -0.32 -11.92
C ARG A 74 6.59 -0.80 -12.09
N PRO A 75 6.90 -1.62 -13.11
CA PRO A 75 8.27 -2.01 -13.38
C PRO A 75 9.12 -0.78 -13.76
N HIS A 76 10.43 -0.92 -13.55
CA HIS A 76 11.39 0.05 -14.06
C HIS A 76 11.51 -0.10 -15.57
N ASP A 77 11.31 0.99 -16.31
CA ASP A 77 11.48 1.05 -17.76
C ASP A 77 12.61 2.05 -18.08
N PRO A 78 13.80 1.58 -18.51
CA PRO A 78 14.92 2.44 -18.82
C PRO A 78 14.66 3.44 -19.95
N GLN A 79 13.80 3.09 -20.92
CA GLN A 79 13.48 3.98 -22.04
C GLN A 79 12.59 5.13 -21.58
N MET A 80 11.60 4.83 -20.73
CA MET A 80 10.73 5.84 -20.14
C MET A 80 11.43 6.67 -19.06
N ALA A 81 12.42 6.11 -18.35
CA ALA A 81 13.14 6.80 -17.28
C ALA A 81 13.84 8.09 -17.75
N VAL A 82 14.19 8.18 -19.04
CA VAL A 82 14.74 9.39 -19.66
C VAL A 82 13.73 10.54 -19.64
N TRP A 83 12.44 10.23 -19.70
CA TRP A 83 11.35 11.21 -19.82
C TRP A 83 10.67 11.50 -18.50
N VAL A 84 10.33 10.46 -17.73
CA VAL A 84 9.53 10.59 -16.49
C VAL A 84 10.36 10.41 -15.21
N GLY A 85 11.68 10.22 -15.37
CA GLY A 85 12.59 9.94 -14.27
C GLY A 85 12.65 8.46 -13.87
N PRO A 86 13.66 8.06 -13.09
CA PRO A 86 13.84 6.68 -12.68
C PRO A 86 12.78 6.24 -11.69
N ARG A 87 12.14 5.10 -11.96
CA ARG A 87 11.27 4.38 -11.02
C ARG A 87 12.07 3.41 -10.18
N ALA A 88 11.54 3.04 -9.02
CA ALA A 88 12.09 2.01 -8.18
C ALA A 88 12.03 0.64 -8.82
N GLY A 89 10.93 0.34 -9.50
CA GLY A 89 10.68 -1.00 -10.02
C GLY A 89 10.60 -2.05 -8.92
N VAL A 90 10.49 -3.31 -9.35
CA VAL A 90 10.34 -4.47 -8.46
C VAL A 90 11.55 -4.63 -7.55
N ASP A 91 12.76 -4.55 -8.11
CA ASP A 91 14.00 -4.71 -7.33
C ASP A 91 14.17 -3.58 -6.31
N GLY A 92 13.93 -2.33 -6.73
CA GLY A 92 14.02 -1.18 -5.83
C GLY A 92 12.97 -1.21 -4.72
N ALA A 93 11.78 -1.77 -4.96
CA ALA A 93 10.75 -1.98 -3.94
C ALA A 93 11.24 -2.91 -2.82
N VAL A 94 12.02 -3.94 -3.15
CA VAL A 94 12.66 -4.82 -2.16
C VAL A 94 13.85 -4.12 -1.50
N GLU A 95 14.82 -3.66 -2.30
CA GLU A 95 16.11 -3.17 -1.80
C GLU A 95 16.00 -1.87 -0.99
N ARG A 96 15.14 -0.94 -1.41
CA ARG A 96 15.06 0.41 -0.83
C ARG A 96 13.88 0.61 0.11
N TYR A 97 12.77 -0.08 -0.14
CA TYR A 97 11.54 0.06 0.65
C TYR A 97 11.29 -1.12 1.59
N GLY A 98 12.12 -2.16 1.51
CA GLY A 98 12.12 -3.28 2.44
C GLY A 98 10.88 -4.15 2.33
N ALA A 99 10.33 -4.29 1.11
CA ALA A 99 9.35 -5.32 0.81
C ALA A 99 10.00 -6.70 0.89
N ASP A 100 9.32 -7.68 1.47
CA ASP A 100 9.80 -9.06 1.52
C ASP A 100 9.76 -9.71 0.13
N GLN A 101 8.88 -9.20 -0.73
CA GLN A 101 8.79 -9.48 -2.15
C GLN A 101 8.07 -8.33 -2.88
N ALA A 102 8.33 -8.21 -4.17
CA ALA A 102 7.59 -7.29 -5.02
C ALA A 102 7.25 -7.90 -6.39
N PHE A 103 6.22 -7.36 -7.03
CA PHE A 103 5.74 -7.83 -8.33
C PHE A 103 5.34 -6.66 -9.25
N PRO A 104 5.32 -6.86 -10.57
CA PRO A 104 4.80 -5.88 -11.51
C PRO A 104 3.30 -5.62 -11.32
N ILE A 105 2.84 -4.38 -11.54
CA ILE A 105 1.42 -3.98 -11.43
C ILE A 105 0.50 -4.69 -12.43
N GLU A 106 1.08 -5.21 -13.50
CA GLU A 106 0.42 -6.04 -14.49
C GLU A 106 -0.08 -7.36 -13.87
N GLU A 107 0.65 -7.91 -12.90
CA GLU A 107 0.32 -9.15 -12.19
C GLU A 107 -0.65 -8.94 -11.00
N LEU A 108 -1.16 -7.73 -10.80
CA LEU A 108 -1.96 -7.35 -9.61
C LEU A 108 -3.09 -8.34 -9.30
N GLU A 109 -3.85 -8.74 -10.32
CA GLU A 109 -5.01 -9.61 -10.15
C GLU A 109 -4.61 -11.01 -9.65
N ASP A 110 -3.60 -11.62 -10.26
CA ASP A 110 -3.15 -12.96 -9.91
C ASP A 110 -2.44 -12.97 -8.55
N ARG A 111 -1.65 -11.92 -8.25
CA ARG A 111 -1.01 -11.78 -6.95
C ARG A 111 -2.01 -11.52 -5.84
N LEU A 112 -3.08 -10.74 -6.06
CA LEU A 112 -4.13 -10.59 -5.05
C LEU A 112 -4.85 -11.91 -4.78
N ARG A 113 -5.08 -12.76 -5.79
CA ARG A 113 -5.65 -14.11 -5.59
C ARG A 113 -4.75 -14.97 -4.71
N GLU A 114 -3.46 -15.03 -5.03
CA GLU A 114 -2.47 -15.82 -4.30
C GLU A 114 -2.28 -15.29 -2.86
N LEU A 115 -2.03 -13.99 -2.72
CA LEU A 115 -1.73 -13.35 -1.45
C LEU A 115 -2.93 -13.35 -0.51
N LEU A 116 -4.15 -13.41 -1.02
CA LEU A 116 -5.34 -13.46 -0.19
C LEU A 116 -5.87 -14.89 -0.01
N ASP A 117 -5.24 -15.91 -0.58
CA ASP A 117 -5.67 -17.30 -0.34
C ASP A 117 -5.57 -17.67 1.15
N GLY A 118 -6.57 -18.37 1.66
CA GLY A 118 -6.67 -18.72 3.09
C GLY A 118 -6.98 -17.57 4.06
N VAL A 119 -7.04 -16.31 3.60
CA VAL A 119 -7.39 -15.15 4.45
C VAL A 119 -8.88 -15.16 4.79
N SER A 120 -9.25 -14.97 6.07
CA SER A 120 -10.66 -14.88 6.51
C SER A 120 -11.13 -13.43 6.72
N THR A 121 -10.22 -12.52 7.05
CA THR A 121 -10.54 -11.09 7.26
C THR A 121 -9.73 -10.21 6.31
N LEU A 122 -10.41 -9.49 5.42
CA LEU A 122 -9.80 -8.50 4.53
C LEU A 122 -9.93 -7.10 5.15
N TRP A 123 -8.81 -6.41 5.29
CA TRP A 123 -8.78 -5.01 5.70
C TRP A 123 -8.54 -4.13 4.47
N PHE A 124 -9.56 -3.38 4.05
CA PHE A 124 -9.52 -2.54 2.87
C PHE A 124 -10.53 -1.39 3.02
N SER A 125 -10.09 -0.18 2.73
CA SER A 125 -10.94 1.02 2.76
C SER A 125 -11.71 1.13 1.45
N VAL A 126 -13.04 1.00 1.54
CA VAL A 126 -13.96 1.06 0.39
C VAL A 126 -14.33 2.52 0.10
N GLY A 127 -14.49 2.86 -1.18
CA GLY A 127 -15.01 4.16 -1.59
C GLY A 127 -14.16 4.87 -2.65
N GLY A 128 -13.04 4.27 -3.05
CA GLY A 128 -12.28 4.72 -4.21
C GLY A 128 -12.58 3.80 -5.37
N THR A 129 -13.19 4.31 -6.45
CA THR A 129 -13.47 3.55 -7.69
C THR A 129 -12.17 3.14 -8.40
N THR A 130 -11.42 2.25 -7.77
CA THR A 130 -10.09 1.81 -8.17
C THR A 130 -10.20 0.42 -8.79
N ARG A 131 -9.25 0.12 -9.69
CA ARG A 131 -9.07 -1.24 -10.23
C ARG A 131 -8.94 -2.27 -9.09
N THR A 132 -8.20 -1.92 -8.04
CA THR A 132 -7.99 -2.78 -6.85
C THR A 132 -9.30 -3.08 -6.12
N GLU A 133 -10.14 -2.07 -5.85
CA GLU A 133 -11.45 -2.28 -5.19
C GLU A 133 -12.34 -3.24 -5.99
N THR A 134 -12.37 -3.08 -7.31
CA THR A 134 -13.13 -3.96 -8.21
C THR A 134 -12.62 -5.40 -8.15
N LEU A 135 -11.29 -5.59 -8.20
CA LEU A 135 -10.65 -6.91 -8.09
C LEU A 135 -10.92 -7.58 -6.74
N LEU A 136 -10.80 -6.83 -5.64
CA LEU A 136 -11.07 -7.34 -4.30
C LEU A 136 -12.54 -7.74 -4.12
N THR A 137 -13.46 -6.92 -4.64
CA THR A 137 -14.90 -7.23 -4.61
C THR A 137 -15.20 -8.52 -5.37
N ALA A 138 -14.65 -8.67 -6.58
CA ALA A 138 -14.79 -9.88 -7.38
C ALA A 138 -14.19 -11.11 -6.69
N LEU A 139 -13.04 -10.95 -6.02
CA LEU A 139 -12.37 -12.02 -5.28
C LEU A 139 -13.17 -12.46 -4.04
N VAL A 140 -13.73 -11.52 -3.29
CA VAL A 140 -14.60 -11.83 -2.14
C VAL A 140 -15.82 -12.62 -2.60
N ALA A 141 -16.47 -12.17 -3.69
CA ALA A 141 -17.63 -12.85 -4.26
C ALA A 141 -17.27 -14.28 -4.73
N SER A 142 -16.14 -14.45 -5.42
CA SER A 142 -15.71 -15.76 -5.93
C SER A 142 -15.37 -16.73 -4.80
N ARG A 143 -14.63 -16.30 -3.77
CA ARG A 143 -14.29 -17.15 -2.60
C ARG A 143 -15.52 -17.58 -1.82
N ARG A 144 -16.51 -16.69 -1.67
CA ARG A 144 -17.80 -17.06 -1.06
C ARG A 144 -18.51 -18.15 -1.87
N ALA A 145 -18.57 -18.03 -3.19
CA ALA A 145 -19.20 -19.04 -4.05
C ALA A 145 -18.47 -20.39 -4.02
N MET A 146 -17.14 -20.38 -3.84
CA MET A 146 -16.31 -21.59 -3.76
C MET A 146 -16.20 -22.20 -2.36
N SER A 147 -16.83 -21.60 -1.35
CA SER A 147 -16.76 -22.10 0.04
C SER A 147 -17.25 -23.54 0.18
N GLN A 148 -18.30 -23.90 -0.56
CA GLN A 148 -18.85 -25.28 -0.61
C GLN A 148 -17.88 -26.29 -1.24
N ARG A 149 -16.81 -25.82 -1.90
CA ARG A 149 -15.76 -26.63 -2.52
C ARG A 149 -14.45 -26.61 -1.72
N GLY A 150 -14.50 -26.15 -0.46
CA GLY A 150 -13.35 -26.17 0.46
C GLY A 150 -12.48 -24.91 0.42
N ALA A 151 -12.82 -23.89 -0.38
CA ALA A 151 -12.13 -22.61 -0.30
C ALA A 151 -12.48 -21.89 1.01
N THR A 152 -11.48 -21.35 1.73
CA THR A 152 -11.75 -20.49 2.88
C THR A 152 -12.50 -19.24 2.37
N PRO A 153 -13.66 -18.84 2.92
CA PRO A 153 -14.31 -17.60 2.54
C PRO A 153 -13.64 -16.39 3.19
N ILE A 154 -13.79 -15.20 2.58
CA ILE A 154 -13.58 -13.93 3.29
C ILE A 154 -14.86 -13.64 4.06
N GLU A 155 -14.78 -13.73 5.38
CA GLU A 155 -15.93 -13.62 6.29
C GLU A 155 -16.22 -12.17 6.66
N ALA A 156 -15.19 -11.33 6.71
CA ALA A 156 -15.29 -9.93 7.07
C ALA A 156 -14.42 -9.04 6.17
N ILE A 157 -14.98 -7.88 5.81
CA ILE A 157 -14.24 -6.74 5.27
C ILE A 157 -14.26 -5.65 6.34
N ARG A 158 -13.09 -5.09 6.67
CA ARG A 158 -12.94 -4.03 7.69
C ARG A 158 -12.12 -2.88 7.15
N ASP A 159 -12.35 -1.69 7.68
CA ASP A 159 -11.56 -0.52 7.32
C ASP A 159 -10.29 -0.44 8.19
N PRO A 160 -9.07 -0.42 7.60
CA PRO A 160 -7.83 -0.23 8.34
C PRO A 160 -7.58 1.21 8.79
N GLU A 161 -8.23 2.22 8.19
CA GLU A 161 -7.93 3.64 8.44
C GLU A 161 -8.01 4.04 9.91
N PRO A 162 -9.04 3.65 10.69
CA PRO A 162 -9.09 3.99 12.11
C PRO A 162 -7.88 3.49 12.91
N LEU A 163 -7.31 2.34 12.55
CA LEU A 163 -6.12 1.80 13.22
C LEU A 163 -4.87 2.60 12.87
N VAL A 164 -4.76 3.03 11.60
CA VAL A 164 -3.61 3.80 11.12
C VAL A 164 -3.67 5.25 11.59
N ASP A 165 -4.86 5.86 11.63
CA ASP A 165 -5.05 7.21 12.14
C ASP A 165 -4.70 7.32 13.63
N GLU A 166 -5.06 6.32 14.44
CA GLU A 166 -4.60 6.23 15.83
C GLU A 166 -3.07 6.14 15.92
N MET A 167 -2.44 5.39 15.01
CA MET A 167 -0.97 5.32 14.95
C MET A 167 -0.35 6.65 14.55
N ARG A 168 -1.00 7.41 13.67
CA ARG A 168 -0.55 8.73 13.19
C ARG A 168 -0.81 9.82 14.21
N LEU A 169 -1.70 9.65 15.19
CA LEU A 169 -1.96 10.66 16.21
C LEU A 169 -0.72 10.93 17.07
N LEU A 170 -0.01 9.87 17.47
CA LEU A 170 1.19 9.96 18.29
C LEU A 170 2.45 9.92 17.41
N LYS A 171 3.09 11.08 17.26
CA LYS A 171 4.27 11.25 16.41
C LYS A 171 5.51 10.63 17.02
N SER A 172 6.28 9.91 16.20
CA SER A 172 7.61 9.47 16.57
C SER A 172 8.57 10.67 16.73
N PRO A 173 9.71 10.50 17.41
CA PRO A 173 10.73 11.54 17.47
C PRO A 173 11.23 12.00 16.09
N SER A 174 11.29 11.10 15.10
CA SER A 174 11.65 11.46 13.71
C SER A 174 10.57 12.27 13.02
N GLU A 175 9.29 11.92 13.20
CA GLU A 175 8.17 12.71 12.68
C GLU A 175 8.15 14.12 13.28
N VAL A 176 8.37 14.25 14.60
CA VAL A 176 8.47 15.55 15.27
C VAL A 176 9.60 16.40 14.68
N ARG A 177 10.78 15.80 14.43
CA ARG A 177 11.90 16.51 13.77
C ARG A 177 11.53 16.98 12.36
N SER A 178 10.83 16.15 11.59
CA SER A 178 10.37 16.52 10.25
C SER A 178 9.35 17.66 10.29
N LEU A 179 8.42 17.63 11.25
CA LEU A 179 7.45 18.71 11.48
C LEU A 179 8.15 20.01 11.88
N GLN A 180 9.11 19.96 12.81
CA GLN A 180 9.89 21.13 13.20
C GLN A 180 10.61 21.75 12.00
N ARG A 181 11.25 20.92 11.18
CA ARG A 181 11.90 21.40 9.95
C ARG A 181 10.93 22.06 8.99
N ALA A 182 9.71 21.52 8.84
CA ALA A 182 8.69 22.13 8.00
C ALA A 182 8.27 23.51 8.55
N ILE A 183 8.06 23.62 9.86
CA ILE A 183 7.75 24.88 10.55
C ILE A 183 8.87 25.91 10.31
N ASP A 184 10.13 25.51 10.47
CA ASP A 184 11.28 26.41 10.29
C ASP A 184 11.37 26.92 8.84
N VAL A 185 11.07 26.07 7.85
CA VAL A 185 11.05 26.45 6.43
C VAL A 185 9.89 27.39 6.14
N THR A 186 8.68 27.11 6.65
CA THR A 186 7.52 28.01 6.53
C THR A 186 7.82 29.36 7.17
N GLY A 187 8.42 29.38 8.37
CA GLY A 187 8.78 30.61 9.06
C GLY A 187 9.82 31.46 8.33
N LYS A 188 10.69 30.86 7.52
CA LYS A 188 11.63 31.60 6.65
C LYS A 188 10.97 32.20 5.40
N GLY A 189 9.80 31.70 5.02
CA GLY A 189 9.05 32.15 3.84
C GLY A 189 7.93 33.16 4.16
N LEU A 190 7.65 33.39 5.45
CA LEU A 190 6.76 34.44 5.95
C LEU A 190 7.56 35.71 6.22
#